data_AF-A0A7J8W3A6-F1
#
_entry.id   AF-A0A7J8W3A6-F1
#
_cell.length_a   1.000
_cell.length_b   1.000
_cell.length_c   1.000
_cell.angle_alpha   90.00
_cell.angle_beta   90.00
_cell.angle_gamma   90.00
#
_symmetry.space_group_name_H-M   'P 1'
#
loop_
_entity.id
_entity.type
_entity.pdbx_description
1 polymer ?
#
loop_
_entity_poly.entity_id
_entity_poly.type
_entity_poly.pdbx_seq_one_letter_code
_entity_poly.pdbx_strand_id
1 'polypeptide(L)'
;MKSCPLQERGEKMPPEDSFEAARKVKEMYCYTCSDIVKEFNKHDKEPAKFIKQWRGIRLKTGAPYACDIGYERFLGPEVLFSPEIYTSDYITPLPALIDKCIQSAPIDTRRALYKNIVLSGGSTMFKDFHRRLQRDLKKIVDARVQAATAHHGGDIKAKPVEVHVVSHPIQRFAVWFGGSVLASTPEFFEVRISISKRNILFLFLSIQASEWH
;
A
#
# COMPACT_ATOMS: atom_id res chain seq x y z
N MET A 1 11.24 -15.57 8.12
CA MET A 1 9.98 -15.02 8.65
C MET A 1 10.27 -14.60 10.09
N LYS A 2 10.59 -13.33 10.30
CA LYS A 2 10.86 -12.83 11.65
C LYS A 2 9.53 -12.70 12.41
N SER A 3 9.60 -12.92 13.71
CA SER A 3 8.54 -13.02 14.71
C SER A 3 7.43 -11.98 14.56
N CYS A 4 6.19 -12.35 14.94
CA CYS A 4 5.13 -11.38 15.12
C CYS A 4 5.56 -10.34 16.19
N PRO A 5 5.39 -9.03 15.98
CA PRO A 5 5.76 -8.01 16.98
C PRO A 5 5.11 -8.23 18.36
N LEU A 6 3.95 -8.88 18.39
CA LEU A 6 3.23 -9.27 19.61
C LEU A 6 3.93 -10.39 20.40
N GLN A 7 4.68 -11.27 19.70
CA GLN A 7 5.48 -12.32 20.33
C GLN A 7 6.78 -11.79 20.93
N GLU A 8 7.35 -10.73 20.35
CA GLU A 8 8.60 -10.11 20.85
C GLU A 8 8.40 -9.44 22.22
N ARG A 9 7.16 -9.05 22.55
CA ARG A 9 6.78 -8.56 23.89
C ARG A 9 6.54 -9.66 24.93
N GLY A 10 6.62 -10.95 24.56
CA GLY A 10 6.48 -12.07 25.49
C GLY A 10 5.06 -12.32 26.00
N GLU A 11 4.04 -11.87 25.27
CA GLU A 11 2.65 -12.05 25.69
C GLU A 11 2.19 -13.52 25.62
N LYS A 12 1.23 -13.89 26.48
CA LYS A 12 0.68 -15.26 26.63
C LYS A 12 -0.21 -15.69 25.45
N MET A 13 0.20 -15.41 24.21
CA MET A 13 -0.50 -15.83 23.01
C MET A 13 -0.05 -17.24 22.59
N PRO A 14 -0.98 -18.13 22.19
CA PRO A 14 -0.58 -19.39 21.57
C PRO A 14 0.07 -19.09 20.20
N PRO A 15 1.16 -19.78 19.83
CA PRO A 15 1.84 -19.56 18.55
C PRO A 15 0.93 -19.88 17.35
N GLU A 16 -0.04 -20.77 17.52
CA GLU A 16 -1.00 -21.15 16.46
C GLU A 16 -1.96 -20.02 16.08
N ASP A 17 -2.46 -19.25 17.05
CA ASP A 17 -3.43 -18.16 16.80
C ASP A 17 -2.74 -16.81 16.58
N SER A 18 -1.41 -16.74 16.73
CA SER A 18 -0.61 -15.50 16.68
C SER A 18 -0.84 -14.71 15.38
N PHE A 19 -0.87 -15.39 14.23
CA PHE A 19 -1.08 -14.74 12.94
C PHE A 19 -2.50 -14.19 12.76
N GLU A 20 -3.51 -14.93 13.21
CA GLU A 20 -4.91 -14.49 13.08
C GLU A 20 -5.21 -13.34 14.04
N ALA A 21 -4.65 -13.39 15.26
CA ALA A 21 -4.69 -12.27 16.18
C ALA A 21 -4.00 -11.04 15.59
N ALA A 22 -2.78 -11.18 15.08
CA ALA A 22 -2.05 -10.09 14.43
C ALA A 22 -2.82 -9.49 13.25
N ARG A 23 -3.47 -10.34 12.43
CA ARG A 23 -4.34 -9.89 11.32
C ARG A 23 -5.50 -9.05 11.83
N LYS A 24 -6.25 -9.54 12.82
CA LYS A 24 -7.39 -8.80 13.40
C LYS A 24 -6.95 -7.50 14.07
N VAL A 25 -5.82 -7.53 14.79
CA VAL A 25 -5.25 -6.34 15.41
C VAL A 25 -4.87 -5.30 14.36
N LYS A 26 -4.23 -5.75 13.27
CA LYS A 26 -3.87 -4.90 12.13
C LYS A 26 -5.09 -4.28 11.47
N GLU A 27 -6.17 -5.03 11.26
CA GLU A 27 -7.37 -4.54 10.60
C GLU A 27 -8.20 -3.59 11.50
N MET A 28 -8.22 -3.82 12.81
CA MET A 28 -9.10 -3.11 13.75
C MET A 28 -8.46 -1.90 14.43
N TYR A 29 -7.15 -1.96 14.72
CA TYR A 29 -6.50 -0.98 15.61
C TYR A 29 -5.37 -0.19 14.98
N CYS A 30 -4.81 -0.64 13.85
CA CYS A 30 -3.70 0.05 13.21
C CYS A 30 -4.14 1.30 12.45
N TYR A 31 -3.29 2.31 12.46
CA TYR A 31 -3.49 3.57 11.76
C TYR A 31 -2.15 4.18 11.36
N THR A 32 -2.14 5.00 10.31
CA THR A 32 -0.92 5.67 9.88
C THR A 32 -0.73 6.95 10.67
N CYS A 33 0.46 7.14 11.25
CA CYS A 33 0.79 8.36 11.97
C CYS A 33 1.35 9.44 11.04
N SER A 34 1.39 10.67 11.54
CA SER A 34 1.97 11.80 10.80
C SER A 34 3.46 11.99 11.10
N ASP A 35 3.89 11.63 12.31
CA ASP A 35 5.24 11.77 12.86
C ASP A 35 5.38 10.76 14.00
N ILE A 36 6.36 9.87 13.87
CA ILE A 36 6.58 8.74 14.79
C ILE A 36 6.94 9.23 16.18
N VAL A 37 7.84 10.21 16.28
CA VAL A 37 8.38 10.72 17.56
C VAL A 37 7.28 11.38 18.37
N LYS A 38 6.38 12.11 17.69
CA LYS A 38 5.22 12.73 18.35
C LYS A 38 4.22 11.69 18.84
N GLU A 39 4.03 10.60 18.12
CA GLU A 39 3.16 9.52 18.59
C GLU A 39 3.75 8.76 19.78
N PHE A 40 5.04 8.45 19.78
CA PHE A 40 5.70 7.85 20.95
C PHE A 40 5.51 8.72 22.19
N ASN A 41 5.80 10.02 22.10
CA ASN A 41 5.61 10.95 23.20
C ASN A 41 4.16 11.02 23.71
N LYS A 42 3.15 10.79 22.87
CA LYS A 42 1.74 10.73 23.30
C LYS A 42 1.43 9.44 24.03
N HIS A 43 1.93 8.31 23.54
CA HIS A 43 1.73 7.00 24.15
C HIS A 43 2.41 6.92 25.51
N ASP A 44 3.59 7.53 25.66
CA ASP A 44 4.33 7.56 26.92
C ASP A 44 3.68 8.48 27.96
N LYS A 45 3.04 9.58 27.54
CA LYS A 45 2.31 10.49 28.43
C LYS A 45 0.99 9.92 28.94
N GLU A 46 0.25 9.20 28.09
CA GLU A 46 -1.09 8.69 28.42
C GLU A 46 -1.25 7.18 28.08
N PRO A 47 -0.50 6.28 28.74
CA PRO A 47 -0.50 4.86 28.37
C PRO A 47 -1.90 4.21 28.48
N ALA A 48 -2.70 4.61 29.48
CA ALA A 48 -4.03 4.04 29.73
C ALA A 48 -5.05 4.29 28.61
N LYS A 49 -4.87 5.33 27.79
CA LYS A 49 -5.79 5.70 26.72
C LYS A 49 -5.43 5.05 25.39
N PHE A 50 -4.15 4.82 25.17
CA PHE A 50 -3.61 4.34 23.89
C PHE A 50 -3.37 2.83 23.89
N ILE A 51 -3.07 2.23 25.04
CA ILE A 51 -2.98 0.76 25.19
C ILE A 51 -4.39 0.19 25.18
N LYS A 52 -4.65 -0.73 24.24
CA LYS A 52 -5.94 -1.41 24.11
C LYS A 52 -5.75 -2.90 24.34
N GLN A 53 -6.62 -3.53 25.10
CA GLN A 53 -6.57 -4.99 25.24
C GLN A 53 -7.35 -5.67 24.12
N TRP A 54 -6.71 -6.58 23.40
CA TRP A 54 -7.37 -7.55 22.56
C TRP A 54 -7.61 -8.83 23.34
N ARG A 55 -8.85 -9.33 23.31
CA ARG A 55 -9.23 -10.59 23.94
C ARG A 55 -9.58 -11.59 22.86
N GLY A 56 -8.97 -12.76 22.94
CA GLY A 56 -9.26 -13.89 22.07
C GLY A 56 -9.54 -15.14 22.88
N ILE A 57 -10.11 -16.14 22.22
CA ILE A 57 -10.36 -17.46 22.80
C ILE A 57 -9.49 -18.43 22.03
N ARG A 58 -8.74 -19.27 22.76
CA ARG A 58 -7.95 -20.33 22.13
C ARG A 58 -8.87 -21.37 21.51
N LEU A 59 -8.72 -21.65 20.21
CA LEU A 59 -9.59 -22.62 19.53
C LEU A 59 -9.54 -24.02 20.14
N LYS A 60 -8.35 -24.46 20.61
CA LYS A 60 -8.14 -25.82 21.13
C LYS A 60 -8.47 -26.02 22.61
N THR A 61 -8.26 -25.00 23.44
CA THR A 61 -8.39 -25.11 24.91
C THR A 61 -9.60 -24.35 25.46
N GLY A 62 -10.26 -23.53 24.65
CA GLY A 62 -11.34 -22.65 25.11
C GLY A 62 -10.90 -21.58 26.11
N ALA A 63 -9.60 -21.53 26.46
CA ALA A 63 -9.08 -20.59 27.43
C ALA A 63 -9.06 -19.17 26.84
N PRO A 64 -9.54 -18.15 27.58
CA PRO A 64 -9.40 -16.77 27.16
C PRO A 64 -7.93 -16.34 27.26
N TYR A 65 -7.46 -15.60 26.26
CA TYR A 65 -6.19 -14.89 26.32
C TYR A 65 -6.42 -13.40 26.07
N ALA A 66 -5.59 -12.57 26.69
CA ALA A 66 -5.57 -11.13 26.49
C ALA A 66 -4.17 -10.70 26.02
N CYS A 67 -4.13 -9.73 25.12
CA CYS A 67 -2.95 -9.17 24.49
C CYS A 67 -3.05 -7.64 24.58
N ASP A 68 -2.00 -6.97 25.02
CA ASP A 68 -1.98 -5.53 25.24
C ASP A 68 -1.39 -4.82 24.03
N ILE A 69 -2.28 -4.16 23.30
CA ILE A 69 -1.94 -3.51 22.04
C ILE A 69 -1.50 -2.08 22.28
N GLY A 70 -0.24 -1.79 22.03
CA GLY A 70 0.36 -0.47 22.22
C GLY A 70 0.89 0.13 20.93
N TYR A 71 2.22 0.16 20.83
CA TYR A 71 2.95 0.86 19.77
C TYR A 71 2.79 0.21 18.39
N GLU A 72 2.47 -1.08 18.30
CA GLU A 72 2.28 -1.78 17.02
C GLU A 72 1.15 -1.17 16.16
N ARG A 73 0.24 -0.42 16.77
CA ARG A 73 -0.87 0.26 16.08
C ARG A 73 -0.36 1.22 15.01
N PHE A 74 0.67 2.01 15.32
CA PHE A 74 1.25 2.95 14.36
C PHE A 74 2.54 2.43 13.72
N LEU A 75 3.28 1.53 14.39
CA LEU A 75 4.49 0.92 13.81
C LEU A 75 4.17 -0.03 12.66
N GLY A 76 3.05 -0.75 12.71
CA GLY A 76 2.65 -1.70 11.66
C GLY A 76 2.56 -1.05 10.27
N PRO A 77 1.80 0.04 10.08
CA PRO A 77 1.75 0.77 8.81
C PRO A 77 3.04 1.54 8.48
N GLU A 78 3.85 1.89 9.48
CA GLU A 78 5.06 2.70 9.28
C GLU A 78 6.14 1.95 8.49
N VAL A 79 6.13 0.61 8.49
CA VAL A 79 7.05 -0.19 7.66
C VAL A 79 6.96 0.15 6.16
N LEU A 80 5.82 0.68 5.70
CA LEU A 80 5.65 1.11 4.30
C LEU A 80 6.34 2.45 4.02
N PHE A 81 6.47 3.31 5.03
CA PHE A 81 7.09 4.62 4.92
C PHE A 81 8.55 4.62 5.36
N SER A 82 8.93 3.69 6.22
CA SER A 82 10.28 3.53 6.78
C SER A 82 10.61 2.03 6.82
N PRO A 83 10.92 1.40 5.67
CA PRO A 83 11.14 -0.04 5.59
C PRO A 83 12.39 -0.50 6.35
N GLU A 84 13.31 0.43 6.62
CA GLU A 84 14.51 0.25 7.45
C GLU A 84 14.22 -0.29 8.86
N ILE A 85 13.00 -0.09 9.38
CA ILE A 85 12.61 -0.54 10.71
C ILE A 85 12.52 -2.07 10.79
N TYR A 86 12.25 -2.75 9.67
CA TYR A 86 12.00 -4.20 9.66
C TYR A 86 13.03 -4.98 8.85
N THR A 87 13.50 -4.42 7.73
CA THR A 87 14.41 -5.09 6.80
C THR A 87 15.54 -4.15 6.37
N SER A 88 16.78 -4.60 6.51
CA SER A 88 17.99 -3.88 6.04
C SER A 88 18.11 -3.81 4.52
N ASP A 89 17.49 -4.74 3.82
CA ASP A 89 17.67 -4.94 2.38
C ASP A 89 16.88 -3.93 1.53
N TYR A 90 15.82 -3.34 2.11
CA TYR A 90 14.97 -2.36 1.44
C TYR A 90 14.91 -1.08 2.27
N ILE A 91 15.54 -0.03 1.77
CA ILE A 91 15.64 1.27 2.47
C ILE A 91 14.74 2.33 1.82
N THR A 92 14.26 2.09 0.60
CA THR A 92 13.50 3.11 -0.16
C THR A 92 12.06 3.21 0.36
N PRO A 93 11.62 4.38 0.85
CA PRO A 93 10.26 4.56 1.34
C PRO A 93 9.24 4.60 0.20
N LEU A 94 7.99 4.20 0.46
CA LEU A 94 6.92 4.14 -0.55
C LEU A 94 6.73 5.46 -1.35
N PRO A 95 6.73 6.66 -0.73
CA PRO A 95 6.60 7.92 -1.49
C PRO A 95 7.74 8.14 -2.48
N ALA A 96 8.98 7.80 -2.11
CA ALA A 96 10.14 7.95 -3.00
C ALA A 96 10.08 6.96 -4.16
N LEU A 97 9.59 5.74 -3.92
CA LEU A 97 9.39 4.74 -4.96
C LEU A 97 8.35 5.21 -6.00
N ILE A 98 7.22 5.75 -5.55
CA ILE A 98 6.18 6.30 -6.43
C ILE A 98 6.74 7.47 -7.26
N ASP A 99 7.48 8.38 -6.62
CA ASP A 99 8.12 9.49 -7.31
C ASP A 99 9.09 9.01 -8.39
N LYS A 100 9.95 8.02 -8.08
CA LYS A 100 10.86 7.40 -9.05
C LYS A 100 10.12 6.76 -10.23
N CYS A 101 9.02 6.03 -9.97
CA CYS A 101 8.19 5.45 -11.02
C CYS A 101 7.59 6.53 -11.93
N ILE A 102 7.04 7.62 -11.37
CA ILE A 102 6.47 8.71 -12.17
C ILE A 102 7.56 9.44 -12.96
N GLN A 103 8.77 9.61 -12.40
CA GLN A 103 9.88 10.21 -13.12
C GLN A 103 10.41 9.34 -14.27
N SER A 104 10.25 8.01 -14.20
CA SER A 104 10.59 7.13 -15.31
C SER A 104 9.60 7.21 -16.48
N ALA A 105 8.40 7.74 -16.26
CA ALA A 105 7.40 7.93 -17.30
C ALA A 105 7.75 9.12 -18.23
N PRO A 106 7.19 9.17 -19.45
CA PRO A 106 7.32 10.31 -20.37
C PRO A 106 6.90 11.63 -19.72
N ILE A 107 7.58 12.73 -20.08
CA ILE A 107 7.42 14.02 -19.39
C ILE A 107 5.99 14.59 -19.45
N ASP A 108 5.28 14.31 -20.54
CA ASP A 108 3.94 14.83 -20.80
C ASP A 108 2.88 14.23 -19.85
N THR A 109 3.07 13.00 -19.39
CA THR A 109 2.10 12.29 -18.55
C THR A 109 2.35 12.50 -17.06
N ARG A 110 3.55 12.93 -16.65
CA ARG A 110 3.93 13.04 -15.22
C ARG A 110 2.96 13.88 -14.41
N ARG A 111 2.54 15.04 -14.94
CA ARG A 111 1.59 15.94 -14.26
C ARG A 111 0.22 15.27 -14.05
N ALA A 112 -0.25 14.52 -15.03
CA ALA A 112 -1.51 13.78 -14.93
C ALA A 112 -1.42 12.63 -13.92
N LEU A 113 -0.26 11.96 -13.85
CA LEU A 113 0.00 10.88 -12.89
C LEU A 113 0.05 11.38 -11.44
N TYR A 114 0.69 12.52 -11.16
CA TYR A 114 0.68 13.10 -9.80
C TYR A 114 -0.71 13.53 -9.34
N LYS A 115 -1.56 13.98 -10.28
CA LYS A 115 -2.94 14.38 -9.99
C LYS A 115 -3.87 13.20 -9.73
N ASN A 116 -3.55 12.00 -10.23
CA ASN A 116 -4.46 10.85 -10.15
C ASN A 116 -3.74 9.61 -9.59
N ILE A 117 -3.34 9.69 -8.33
CA ILE A 117 -2.78 8.53 -7.62
C ILE A 117 -3.93 7.78 -6.96
N VAL A 118 -4.27 6.62 -7.50
CA VAL A 118 -5.37 5.78 -7.02
C VAL A 118 -4.84 4.68 -6.11
N LEU A 119 -5.44 4.54 -4.93
CA LEU A 119 -5.08 3.48 -3.99
C LEU A 119 -5.92 2.23 -4.22
N SER A 120 -5.27 1.06 -4.17
CA SER A 120 -5.93 -0.24 -4.32
C SER A 120 -5.36 -1.26 -3.34
N GLY A 121 -6.22 -2.15 -2.83
CA GLY A 121 -5.84 -3.27 -1.98
C GLY A 121 -5.97 -2.99 -0.48
N GLY A 122 -6.16 -4.07 0.29
CA GLY A 122 -6.45 -4.00 1.73
C GLY A 122 -5.36 -3.33 2.58
N SER A 123 -4.08 -3.46 2.19
CA SER A 123 -2.97 -2.82 2.92
C SER A 123 -2.94 -1.29 2.80
N THR A 124 -3.73 -0.70 1.88
CA THR A 124 -3.86 0.77 1.75
C THR A 124 -5.04 1.35 2.52
N MET A 125 -5.86 0.48 3.15
CA MET A 125 -7.05 0.87 3.91
C MET A 125 -6.75 1.40 5.32
N PHE A 126 -5.48 1.56 5.68
CA PHE A 126 -5.15 2.15 6.98
C PHE A 126 -5.70 3.57 7.09
N LYS A 127 -6.18 3.92 8.27
CA LYS A 127 -6.68 5.26 8.55
C LYS A 127 -5.55 6.28 8.33
N ASP A 128 -5.88 7.39 7.67
CA ASP A 128 -4.98 8.50 7.33
C ASP A 128 -3.82 8.15 6.37
N PHE A 129 -3.80 6.96 5.77
CA PHE A 129 -2.77 6.53 4.83
C PHE A 129 -2.64 7.44 3.61
N HIS A 130 -3.77 7.74 2.94
CA HIS A 130 -3.82 8.61 1.76
C HIS A 130 -3.27 10.01 2.08
N ARG A 131 -3.62 10.57 3.24
CA ARG A 131 -3.19 11.90 3.68
C ARG A 131 -1.69 11.96 3.96
N ARG A 132 -1.15 10.92 4.64
CA ARG A 132 0.30 10.76 4.86
C ARG A 132 1.03 10.67 3.53
N LEU A 133 0.56 9.81 2.62
CA LEU A 133 1.16 9.59 1.31
C LEU A 133 1.17 10.87 0.46
N GLN A 134 0.04 11.57 0.39
CA GLN A 134 -0.07 12.81 -0.38
C GLN A 134 0.87 13.90 0.14
N ARG A 135 0.95 14.05 1.47
CA ARG A 135 1.83 15.04 2.11
C ARG A 135 3.29 14.74 1.84
N ASP A 136 3.72 13.49 2.00
CA ASP A 136 5.13 13.12 1.86
C ASP A 136 5.56 13.17 0.38
N LEU A 137 4.68 12.76 -0.55
CA LEU A 137 4.90 12.96 -1.99
C LEU A 137 5.00 14.44 -2.36
N LYS A 138 4.08 15.27 -1.85
CA LYS A 138 4.10 16.71 -2.11
C LYS A 138 5.42 17.34 -1.64
N LYS A 139 5.93 16.96 -0.45
CA LYS A 139 7.24 17.43 0.04
C LYS A 139 8.39 17.07 -0.91
N ILE A 140 8.43 15.83 -1.41
CA ILE A 140 9.48 15.37 -2.34
C ILE A 140 9.42 16.16 -3.65
N VAL A 141 8.21 16.32 -4.19
CA VAL A 141 7.99 17.04 -5.45
C VAL A 141 8.33 18.52 -5.30
N ASP A 142 7.87 19.17 -4.22
CA ASP A 142 8.14 20.58 -3.94
C ASP A 142 9.64 20.83 -3.75
N ALA A 143 10.34 19.96 -3.00
CA ALA A 143 11.79 20.07 -2.81
C ALA A 143 12.55 19.98 -4.14
N ARG A 144 12.14 19.09 -5.05
CA ARG A 144 12.73 18.98 -6.38
C ARG A 144 12.46 20.22 -7.24
N VAL A 145 11.23 20.74 -7.21
CA VAL A 145 10.86 21.95 -7.97
C VAL A 145 11.65 23.16 -7.45
N GLN A 146 11.82 23.29 -6.14
CA GLN A 146 12.65 24.33 -5.52
C GLN A 146 14.12 24.21 -5.95
N ALA A 147 14.69 23.01 -5.90
CA ALA A 147 16.07 22.77 -6.36
C ALA A 147 16.25 23.14 -7.83
N ALA A 148 15.33 22.72 -8.71
CA ALA A 148 15.38 23.08 -10.13
C ALA A 148 15.28 24.60 -10.34
N THR A 149 14.39 25.28 -9.61
CA THR A 149 14.22 26.74 -9.72
C THR A 149 15.47 27.49 -9.26
N ALA A 150 16.13 27.01 -8.20
CA ALA A 150 17.39 27.57 -7.70
C ALA A 150 18.53 27.44 -8.72
N HIS A 151 18.61 26.31 -9.44
CA HIS A 151 19.61 26.10 -10.50
C HIS A 151 19.40 27.01 -11.73
N HIS A 152 18.18 27.44 -12.01
CA HIS A 152 17.84 28.31 -13.15
C HIS A 152 17.80 29.80 -12.79
N GLY A 153 18.42 30.23 -11.69
CA GLY A 153 18.56 31.64 -11.34
C GLY A 153 17.25 32.37 -10.99
N GLY A 154 16.17 31.62 -10.72
CA GLY A 154 14.87 32.20 -10.32
C GLY A 154 14.00 32.76 -11.46
N ASP A 155 14.50 32.80 -12.70
CA ASP A 155 13.77 33.37 -13.85
C ASP A 155 12.65 32.44 -14.36
N ILE A 156 12.79 31.12 -14.16
CA ILE A 156 11.81 30.13 -14.60
C ILE A 156 11.00 29.62 -13.39
N LYS A 157 9.83 30.22 -13.15
CA LYS A 157 8.86 29.71 -12.18
C LYS A 157 8.17 28.46 -12.75
N ALA A 158 8.65 27.29 -12.36
CA ALA A 158 7.98 26.03 -12.71
C ALA A 158 6.56 26.00 -12.12
N LYS A 159 5.56 25.69 -12.95
CA LYS A 159 4.16 25.54 -12.48
C LYS A 159 4.09 24.49 -11.36
N PRO A 160 3.47 24.81 -10.21
CA PRO A 160 3.36 23.88 -9.10
C PRO A 160 2.67 22.59 -9.56
N VAL A 161 3.17 21.46 -9.06
CA VAL A 161 2.61 20.14 -9.39
C VAL A 161 1.59 19.80 -8.31
N GLU A 162 0.32 19.69 -8.69
CA GLU A 162 -0.73 19.24 -7.80
C GLU A 162 -0.62 17.73 -7.58
N VAL A 163 -0.42 17.31 -6.34
CA VAL A 163 -0.43 15.91 -5.94
C VAL A 163 -1.77 15.61 -5.28
N HIS A 164 -2.51 14.65 -5.82
CA HIS A 164 -3.77 14.20 -5.27
C HIS A 164 -3.83 12.68 -5.21
N VAL A 165 -4.03 12.18 -3.99
CA VAL A 165 -4.16 10.75 -3.70
C VAL A 165 -5.63 10.48 -3.41
N VAL A 166 -6.25 9.69 -4.27
CA VAL A 166 -7.66 9.37 -4.19
C VAL A 166 -7.85 8.16 -3.28
N SER A 167 -8.68 8.33 -2.25
CA SER A 167 -9.18 7.23 -1.44
C SER A 167 -10.67 6.99 -1.63
N HIS A 168 -11.07 5.72 -1.72
CA HIS A 168 -12.46 5.31 -1.92
C HIS A 168 -12.86 4.19 -0.94
N PRO A 169 -14.13 4.10 -0.53
CA PRO A 169 -14.58 3.06 0.39
C PRO A 169 -14.46 1.63 -0.20
N ILE A 170 -14.45 1.51 -1.54
CA ILE A 170 -14.40 0.23 -2.26
C ILE A 170 -12.94 -0.20 -2.57
N GLN A 171 -11.94 0.39 -1.90
CA GLN A 171 -10.51 0.10 -2.09
C GLN A 171 -10.14 -1.39 -1.97
N ARG A 172 -10.80 -2.12 -1.06
CA ARG A 172 -10.53 -3.54 -0.83
C ARG A 172 -10.72 -4.39 -2.08
N PHE A 173 -11.74 -4.06 -2.86
CA PHE A 173 -12.16 -4.81 -4.04
C PHE A 173 -12.11 -3.93 -5.28
N ALA A 174 -11.28 -2.88 -5.30
CA ALA A 174 -11.27 -1.89 -6.37
C ALA A 174 -11.08 -2.51 -7.76
N VAL A 175 -10.20 -3.52 -7.85
CA VAL A 175 -9.95 -4.25 -9.10
C VAL A 175 -11.18 -5.05 -9.55
N TRP A 176 -11.79 -5.78 -8.62
CA TRP A 176 -12.97 -6.60 -8.92
C TRP A 176 -14.18 -5.73 -9.26
N PHE A 177 -14.39 -4.66 -8.50
CA PHE A 177 -15.45 -3.69 -8.73
C PHE A 177 -15.28 -2.95 -10.06
N GLY A 178 -14.04 -2.51 -10.37
CA GLY A 178 -13.74 -1.89 -11.67
C GLY A 178 -14.04 -2.84 -12.84
N GLY A 179 -13.67 -4.11 -12.70
CA GLY A 179 -13.99 -5.16 -13.67
C GLY A 179 -15.50 -5.40 -13.82
N SER A 180 -16.25 -5.46 -12.71
CA SER A 180 -17.70 -5.67 -12.77
C SER A 180 -18.45 -4.49 -13.40
N VAL A 181 -18.01 -3.25 -13.12
CA VAL A 181 -18.58 -2.05 -13.73
C VAL A 181 -18.28 -2.04 -15.22
N LEU A 182 -17.02 -2.26 -15.62
CA LEU A 182 -16.62 -2.32 -17.02
C LEU A 182 -17.37 -3.41 -17.79
N ALA A 183 -17.50 -4.61 -17.23
CA ALA A 183 -18.20 -5.72 -17.87
C ALA A 183 -19.72 -5.48 -18.03
N SER A 184 -20.28 -4.52 -17.28
CA SER A 184 -21.70 -4.17 -17.35
C SER A 184 -22.01 -3.10 -18.41
N THR A 185 -21.00 -2.46 -18.99
CA THR A 185 -21.22 -1.44 -20.03
C THR A 185 -21.36 -2.08 -21.42
N PRO A 186 -22.17 -1.50 -22.33
CA PRO A 186 -22.39 -2.08 -23.64
C PRO A 186 -21.12 -2.13 -24.51
N GLU A 187 -20.19 -1.19 -24.31
CA GLU A 187 -18.91 -1.10 -25.04
C GLU A 187 -18.02 -2.33 -24.77
N PHE A 188 -18.16 -2.97 -23.61
CA PHE A 188 -17.42 -4.18 -23.29
C PHE A 188 -17.74 -5.34 -24.25
N PHE A 189 -18.95 -5.37 -24.81
CA PHE A 189 -19.33 -6.40 -25.77
C PHE A 189 -18.69 -6.18 -27.15
N GLU A 190 -18.34 -4.95 -27.49
CA GLU A 190 -17.65 -4.62 -28.76
C GLU A 190 -16.16 -4.99 -28.71
N VAL A 191 -15.52 -4.79 -27.56
CA VAL A 191 -14.08 -5.04 -27.36
C VAL A 191 -13.80 -6.51 -27.01
N ARG A 192 -14.84 -7.33 -26.76
CA ARG A 192 -14.68 -8.76 -26.46
C ARG A 192 -14.20 -9.53 -27.70
N ILE A 193 -13.19 -10.36 -27.48
CA ILE A 193 -12.77 -11.36 -28.48
C ILE A 193 -13.90 -12.40 -28.61
N SER A 194 -14.61 -12.38 -29.74
CA SER A 194 -15.61 -13.40 -30.06
C SER A 194 -14.96 -14.63 -30.67
N ILE A 195 -15.34 -15.82 -30.18
CA ILE A 195 -14.84 -17.11 -30.70
C ILE A 195 -15.30 -17.32 -32.15
N SER A 196 -16.37 -16.65 -32.60
CA SER A 196 -16.91 -16.78 -33.95
C SER A 196 -16.15 -16.00 -35.03
N LYS A 197 -15.28 -15.04 -34.69
CA LYS A 197 -14.52 -14.23 -35.68
C LYS A 197 -13.11 -14.72 -35.95
N ARG A 198 -12.70 -15.83 -35.34
CA ARG A 198 -11.46 -16.51 -35.70
C ARG A 198 -11.77 -17.75 -36.52
N ASN A 199 -11.82 -17.58 -37.84
CA ASN A 199 -11.27 -18.60 -38.72
C ASN A 199 -9.78 -18.72 -38.38
N ILE A 200 -9.48 -19.41 -37.28
CA ILE A 200 -8.18 -20.02 -37.05
C ILE A 200 -8.11 -21.11 -38.11
N LEU A 201 -7.64 -20.71 -39.29
CA LEU A 201 -6.92 -21.63 -40.15
C LEU A 201 -5.82 -22.21 -39.27
N PHE A 202 -5.94 -23.49 -38.98
CA PHE A 202 -4.95 -24.32 -38.31
C PHE A 202 -3.60 -24.15 -39.04
N LEU A 203 -2.80 -23.19 -38.61
CA LEU A 203 -1.39 -23.01 -39.00
C LEU A 203 -0.51 -23.31 -37.78
N PHE A 204 -0.85 -24.40 -37.09
CA PHE A 204 -0.05 -25.00 -36.02
C PHE A 204 -0.03 -26.53 -36.18
N LEU A 205 0.32 -27.00 -37.39
CA LEU A 205 0.68 -28.40 -37.61
C LEU A 205 1.53 -28.53 -38.89
N SER A 206 2.77 -28.01 -38.88
CA SER A 206 3.83 -28.41 -39.84
C SER A 206 5.23 -27.83 -39.52
N ILE A 207 5.59 -27.61 -38.26
CA ILE A 207 7.00 -27.36 -37.88
C ILE A 207 7.24 -28.05 -36.53
N GLN A 208 7.46 -29.38 -36.56
CA GLN A 208 8.41 -30.11 -35.69
C GLN A 208 8.42 -31.63 -36.01
N ALA A 209 8.40 -32.01 -37.29
CA ALA A 209 8.49 -33.42 -37.69
C ALA A 209 9.36 -33.58 -38.95
N SER A 210 10.55 -33.00 -38.92
CA SER A 210 11.62 -33.31 -39.88
C SER A 210 12.92 -32.78 -39.29
N GLU A 211 13.95 -33.63 -39.28
CA GLU A 211 15.27 -33.43 -38.67
C GLU A 211 15.35 -33.78 -37.18
N TRP A 212 15.48 -35.07 -36.90
CA TRP A 212 16.71 -35.64 -36.33
C TRP A 212 16.74 -37.14 -36.70
N HIS A 213 17.64 -37.43 -37.64
CA HIS A 213 18.25 -38.74 -37.82
C HIS A 213 19.50 -38.80 -36.95
#